data_AF-A0A150GBG3-F1
#
_entry.id   AF-A0A150GBG3-F1
#
_cell.length_a   1.000
_cell.length_b   1.000
_cell.length_c   1.000
_cell.angle_alpha   90.00
_cell.angle_beta   90.00
_cell.angle_gamma   90.00
#
_symmetry.space_group_name_H-M   'P 1'
#
loop_
_entity.id
_entity.type
_entity.pdbx_description
1 polymer ?
#
loop_
_entity_poly.entity_id
_entity_poly.type
_entity_poly.pdbx_seq_one_letter_code
_entity_poly.pdbx_strand_id
1 'polypeptide(L)'
;MDNNTNAIITGTIGSLEVIDGGSLSYNTAPSGNGGAISAAISIGSINITGGQVVGNYAAKSGGAIYVQTDVPKGVTVAGGSVIEGNVAGNLTGGFLSVNGAIRGDVVVSGASRICSNSAGTSGGAIFVEDAVYGVLDVTVGSTVCNNTAKGTGGGISAGYTVARVLVDGGSSLSGNSAGGDGGAVWVEGPISGVTVSDGSHMSGNRARGDGK
;
A
#
# COMPACT_ATOMS: atom_id res chain seq x y z
N MET A 1 6.58 29.79 -2.02
CA MET A 1 6.77 29.66 -0.55
C MET A 1 6.56 28.20 -0.28
N ASP A 2 7.65 27.45 -0.31
CA ASP A 2 7.64 25.99 -0.42
C ASP A 2 7.77 25.42 0.99
N ASN A 3 6.63 25.10 1.61
CA ASN A 3 6.56 24.48 2.94
C ASN A 3 6.49 22.95 2.86
N ASN A 4 7.15 22.33 1.87
CA ASN A 4 7.28 20.87 1.82
C ASN A 4 8.48 20.40 2.63
N THR A 5 8.33 20.38 3.95
CA THR A 5 9.23 19.64 4.84
C THR A 5 8.91 18.15 4.75
N ASN A 6 9.51 17.46 3.79
CA ASN A 6 9.52 16.00 3.81
C ASN A 6 10.36 15.54 5.00
N ALA A 7 9.87 14.58 5.78
CA ALA A 7 10.62 14.03 6.91
C ALA A 7 11.57 12.93 6.41
N ILE A 8 12.86 13.23 6.35
CA ILE A 8 13.91 12.20 6.21
C ILE A 8 14.29 11.75 7.61
N ILE A 9 14.04 10.47 7.91
CA ILE A 9 14.35 9.90 9.22
C ILE A 9 15.48 8.90 9.05
N THR A 10 16.66 9.26 9.57
CA THR A 10 17.90 8.48 9.45
C THR A 10 17.96 7.27 10.38
N GLY A 11 17.01 7.15 11.33
CA GLY A 11 16.87 6.04 12.25
C GLY A 11 15.61 5.21 12.03
N THR A 12 15.31 4.34 12.99
CA THR A 12 14.04 3.61 13.05
C THR A 12 12.93 4.51 13.59
N ILE A 13 11.76 4.45 12.95
CA ILE A 13 10.52 5.01 13.49
C ILE A 13 9.85 3.93 14.33
N GLY A 14 9.54 4.20 15.60
CA GLY A 14 8.86 3.22 16.46
C GLY A 14 7.45 2.87 15.97
N SER A 15 6.63 3.89 15.75
CA SER A 15 5.34 3.80 15.08
C SER A 15 5.11 5.05 14.24
N LEU A 16 4.50 4.87 13.06
CA LEU A 16 3.91 5.95 12.29
C LEU A 16 2.41 5.91 12.49
N GLU A 17 1.85 6.99 13.04
CA GLU A 17 0.43 7.09 13.38
C GLU A 17 -0.18 8.29 12.68
N VAL A 18 -1.22 8.06 11.89
CA VAL A 18 -2.07 9.09 11.29
C VAL A 18 -3.48 8.85 11.80
N ILE A 19 -3.84 9.54 12.88
CA ILE A 19 -5.04 9.24 13.68
C ILE A 19 -5.94 10.46 13.84
N ASP A 20 -7.22 10.21 14.16
CA ASP A 20 -8.19 11.23 14.61
C ASP A 20 -8.28 12.46 13.70
N GLY A 21 -8.38 12.23 12.39
CA GLY A 21 -8.44 13.28 11.37
C GLY A 21 -7.07 13.84 10.94
N GLY A 22 -5.97 13.32 11.49
CA GLY A 22 -4.62 13.63 11.04
C GLY A 22 -4.41 13.36 9.55
N SER A 23 -3.51 14.11 8.92
CA SER A 23 -3.28 14.04 7.47
C SER A 23 -1.80 14.10 7.09
N LEU A 24 -1.39 13.20 6.19
CA LEU A 24 -0.18 13.34 5.37
C LEU A 24 -0.62 13.66 3.96
N SER A 25 -0.62 14.93 3.58
CA SER A 25 -1.18 15.36 2.29
C SER A 25 -0.29 16.28 1.49
N TYR A 26 -0.21 16.05 0.17
CA TYR A 26 0.46 16.90 -0.82
C TYR A 26 1.96 17.12 -0.61
N ASN A 27 2.62 16.20 0.11
CA ASN A 27 4.06 16.23 0.27
C ASN A 27 4.74 15.69 -0.99
N THR A 28 5.90 16.24 -1.35
CA THR A 28 6.54 15.98 -2.65
C THR A 28 8.04 15.78 -2.49
N ALA A 29 8.57 14.63 -2.95
CA ALA A 29 10.00 14.35 -3.08
C ALA A 29 10.42 14.32 -4.57
N PRO A 30 10.85 15.45 -5.18
CA PRO A 30 11.04 15.57 -6.63
C PRO A 30 12.18 14.71 -7.22
N SER A 31 13.08 14.23 -6.37
CA SER A 31 14.22 13.39 -6.75
C SER A 31 14.44 12.20 -5.80
N GLY A 32 13.53 12.01 -4.84
CA GLY A 32 13.69 11.10 -3.71
C GLY A 32 12.57 10.07 -3.59
N ASN A 33 12.66 9.29 -2.52
CA ASN A 33 11.62 8.38 -2.06
C ASN A 33 10.76 9.08 -0.99
N GLY A 34 9.56 8.55 -0.72
CA GLY A 34 8.79 8.95 0.44
C GLY A 34 8.33 10.40 0.37
N GLY A 35 7.26 10.68 -0.38
CA GLY A 35 6.79 12.06 -0.57
C GLY A 35 6.55 12.79 0.75
N ALA A 36 5.99 12.11 1.74
CA ALA A 36 5.85 12.61 3.11
C ALA A 36 6.94 12.10 4.04
N ILE A 37 7.22 10.79 4.00
CA ILE A 37 8.10 10.10 4.95
C ILE A 37 9.04 9.17 4.21
N SER A 38 10.34 9.32 4.46
CA SER A 38 11.37 8.38 4.02
C SER A 38 12.16 7.88 5.23
N ALA A 39 11.92 6.64 5.63
CA ALA A 39 12.62 5.96 6.71
C ALA A 39 13.86 5.21 6.16
N ALA A 40 15.05 5.60 6.60
CA ALA A 40 16.32 5.01 6.15
C ALA A 40 16.57 3.60 6.71
N ILE A 41 15.84 3.20 7.75
CA ILE A 41 15.92 1.87 8.36
C ILE A 41 14.54 1.22 8.31
N SER A 42 13.78 1.25 9.41
CA SER A 42 12.51 0.55 9.57
C SER A 42 11.45 1.45 10.17
N ILE A 43 10.20 1.06 9.98
CA ILE A 43 9.06 1.60 10.74
C ILE A 43 8.46 0.43 11.50
N GLY A 44 8.41 0.51 12.83
CA GLY A 44 7.91 -0.59 13.66
C GLY A 44 6.49 -1.01 13.27
N SER A 45 5.56 -0.05 13.19
CA SER A 45 4.20 -0.21 12.68
C SER A 45 3.74 1.02 11.91
N ILE A 46 2.88 0.83 10.91
CA ILE A 46 2.18 1.94 10.23
C ILE A 46 0.70 1.81 10.54
N ASN A 47 0.13 2.79 11.26
CA ASN A 47 -1.27 2.80 11.68
C ASN A 47 -1.95 4.08 11.19
N ILE A 48 -2.96 3.93 10.34
CA ILE A 48 -3.77 5.03 9.82
C ILE A 48 -5.20 4.77 10.27
N THR A 49 -5.66 5.47 11.32
CA THR A 49 -6.95 5.20 11.97
C THR A 49 -7.80 6.47 12.04
N GLY A 50 -8.82 6.58 11.19
CA GLY A 50 -9.56 7.83 11.01
C GLY A 50 -8.72 8.96 10.41
N GLY A 51 -7.63 8.61 9.72
CA GLY A 51 -6.65 9.54 9.16
C GLY A 51 -6.66 9.58 7.63
N GLN A 52 -5.86 10.49 7.06
CA GLN A 52 -5.75 10.68 5.62
C GLN A 52 -4.29 10.65 5.13
N VAL A 53 -4.03 9.96 4.03
CA VAL A 53 -2.75 10.00 3.30
C VAL A 53 -3.04 10.26 1.83
N VAL A 54 -2.98 11.52 1.41
CA VAL A 54 -3.59 11.95 0.15
C VAL A 54 -2.65 12.78 -0.72
N GLY A 55 -2.56 12.45 -2.02
CA GLY A 55 -1.91 13.31 -3.01
C GLY A 55 -0.41 13.50 -2.81
N ASN A 56 0.27 12.58 -2.14
CA ASN A 56 1.72 12.66 -1.96
C ASN A 56 2.45 12.12 -3.20
N TYR A 57 3.59 12.72 -3.52
CA TYR A 57 4.39 12.37 -4.68
C TYR A 57 5.84 12.08 -4.29
N ALA A 58 6.39 10.99 -4.80
CA ALA A 58 7.83 10.74 -4.81
C ALA A 58 8.28 10.42 -6.24
N ALA A 59 9.39 11.00 -6.67
CA ALA A 59 9.92 10.69 -8.00
C ALA A 59 10.42 9.24 -8.12
N LYS A 60 10.77 8.60 -7.01
CA LYS A 60 11.24 7.22 -6.94
C LYS A 60 10.16 6.31 -6.35
N SER A 61 10.39 5.73 -5.17
CA SER A 61 9.50 4.77 -4.51
C SER A 61 8.74 5.40 -3.33
N GLY A 62 7.60 4.81 -2.98
CA GLY A 62 6.84 5.22 -1.81
C GLY A 62 6.27 6.62 -1.98
N GLY A 63 5.25 6.77 -2.84
CA GLY A 63 4.72 8.09 -3.17
C GLY A 63 4.33 8.90 -1.93
N ALA A 64 3.81 8.26 -0.89
CA ALA A 64 3.70 8.86 0.44
C ALA A 64 4.82 8.41 1.40
N ILE A 65 4.98 7.09 1.56
CA ILE A 65 5.84 6.51 2.59
C ILE A 65 6.82 5.53 1.95
N TYR A 66 8.10 5.70 2.26
CA TYR A 66 9.17 4.77 1.90
C TYR A 66 9.84 4.20 3.14
N VAL A 67 10.06 2.88 3.15
CA VAL A 67 10.76 2.15 4.19
C VAL A 67 11.89 1.32 3.57
N GLN A 68 13.13 1.62 3.96
CA GLN A 68 14.32 0.98 3.38
C GLN A 68 14.47 -0.50 3.75
N THR A 69 13.97 -0.91 4.91
CA THR A 69 14.04 -2.29 5.39
C THR A 69 12.64 -2.78 5.73
N ASP A 70 12.38 -3.16 6.98
CA ASP A 70 11.18 -3.89 7.37
C ASP A 70 10.10 -3.00 8.01
N VAL A 71 8.87 -3.53 7.98
CA VAL A 71 7.77 -3.15 8.87
C VAL A 71 7.43 -4.33 9.79
N PRO A 72 8.08 -4.45 10.96
CA PRO A 72 8.01 -5.66 11.79
C PRO A 72 6.63 -5.98 12.37
N LYS A 73 5.79 -4.98 12.66
CA LYS A 73 4.49 -5.21 13.31
C LYS A 73 3.30 -5.20 12.34
N GLY A 74 3.51 -4.77 11.09
CA GLY A 74 2.45 -4.67 10.09
C GLY A 74 1.96 -3.25 9.80
N VAL A 75 0.95 -3.21 8.94
CA VAL A 75 0.30 -2.00 8.42
C VAL A 75 -1.19 -2.12 8.65
N THR A 76 -1.78 -1.14 9.34
CA THR A 76 -3.22 -1.08 9.61
C THR A 76 -3.81 0.21 9.06
N VAL A 77 -4.87 0.09 8.27
CA VAL A 77 -5.68 1.20 7.76
C VAL A 77 -7.11 0.97 8.22
N ALA A 78 -7.57 1.72 9.22
CA ALA A 78 -8.83 1.47 9.93
C ALA A 78 -9.63 2.76 10.17
N GLY A 79 -10.87 2.62 10.67
CA GLY A 79 -11.64 3.74 11.21
C GLY A 79 -12.07 4.80 10.18
N GLY A 80 -12.37 4.39 8.96
CA GLY A 80 -12.81 5.29 7.88
C GLY A 80 -11.65 6.06 7.23
N SER A 81 -10.43 5.55 7.32
CA SER A 81 -9.23 6.18 6.77
C SER A 81 -9.25 6.27 5.25
N VAL A 82 -8.57 7.29 4.72
CA VAL A 82 -8.52 7.58 3.29
C VAL A 82 -7.08 7.65 2.80
N ILE A 83 -6.70 6.73 1.91
CA ILE A 83 -5.39 6.70 1.27
C ILE A 83 -5.59 6.83 -0.23
N GLU A 84 -5.40 8.05 -0.76
CA GLU A 84 -5.80 8.35 -2.14
C GLU A 84 -4.79 9.17 -2.93
N GLY A 85 -4.65 8.84 -4.23
CA GLY A 85 -3.92 9.70 -5.17
C GLY A 85 -2.43 9.83 -4.89
N ASN A 86 -1.82 8.88 -4.16
CA ASN A 86 -0.38 8.91 -3.91
C ASN A 86 0.39 8.29 -5.09
N VAL A 87 1.52 8.89 -5.46
CA VAL A 87 2.22 8.58 -6.72
C VAL A 87 3.71 8.33 -6.49
N ALA A 88 4.17 7.13 -6.85
CA ALA A 88 5.57 6.80 -7.05
C ALA A 88 5.89 6.90 -8.54
N GLY A 89 6.58 7.97 -8.95
CA GLY A 89 6.69 8.37 -10.36
C GLY A 89 7.39 7.35 -11.24
N ASN A 90 8.51 6.78 -10.76
CA ASN A 90 9.34 5.88 -11.56
C ASN A 90 9.40 4.46 -11.04
N LEU A 91 9.17 4.23 -9.74
CA LEU A 91 9.40 2.93 -9.10
C LEU A 91 8.11 2.45 -8.42
N THR A 92 8.22 1.99 -7.17
CA THR A 92 7.27 1.09 -6.52
C THR A 92 6.42 1.80 -5.48
N GLY A 93 5.21 1.29 -5.23
CA GLY A 93 4.41 1.67 -4.07
C GLY A 93 3.90 3.11 -4.11
N GLY A 94 2.75 3.37 -4.75
CA GLY A 94 2.18 4.71 -4.81
C GLY A 94 1.86 5.29 -3.43
N PHE A 95 1.32 4.48 -2.53
CA PHE A 95 1.17 4.83 -1.11
C PHE A 95 2.43 4.44 -0.31
N LEU A 96 2.77 3.16 -0.31
CA LEU A 96 3.81 2.57 0.54
C LEU A 96 4.75 1.69 -0.27
N SER A 97 6.06 1.91 -0.12
CA SER A 97 7.09 0.98 -0.61
C SER A 97 7.97 0.52 0.55
N VAL A 98 8.10 -0.80 0.68
CA VAL A 98 8.93 -1.48 1.69
C VAL A 98 9.97 -2.33 0.96
N ASN A 99 11.25 -2.02 1.13
CA ASN A 99 12.35 -2.77 0.48
C ASN A 99 12.78 -4.03 1.26
N GLY A 100 12.26 -4.22 2.47
CA GLY A 100 12.33 -5.47 3.20
C GLY A 100 11.00 -6.19 3.22
N ALA A 101 10.67 -6.75 4.37
CA ALA A 101 9.44 -7.48 4.61
C ALA A 101 8.46 -6.70 5.49
N ILE A 102 7.17 -6.98 5.30
CA ILE A 102 6.16 -6.75 6.32
C ILE A 102 6.03 -8.07 7.10
N ARG A 103 6.50 -8.08 8.35
CA ARG A 103 6.51 -9.31 9.16
C ARG A 103 5.13 -9.59 9.78
N GLY A 104 4.36 -8.53 10.03
CA GLY A 104 2.99 -8.61 10.52
C GLY A 104 1.96 -8.59 9.39
N ASP A 105 0.74 -8.20 9.75
CA ASP A 105 -0.40 -8.16 8.84
C ASP A 105 -0.47 -6.85 8.04
N VAL A 106 -1.09 -6.91 6.86
CA VAL A 106 -1.55 -5.75 6.11
C VAL A 106 -3.07 -5.76 6.14
N VAL A 107 -3.66 -4.86 6.93
CA VAL A 107 -5.11 -4.83 7.20
C VAL A 107 -5.71 -3.51 6.73
N VAL A 108 -6.77 -3.60 5.93
CA VAL A 108 -7.65 -2.49 5.56
C VAL A 108 -9.04 -2.81 6.10
N SER A 109 -9.49 -2.08 7.12
CA SER A 109 -10.73 -2.37 7.84
C SER A 109 -11.52 -1.12 8.20
N GLY A 110 -12.74 -1.32 8.71
CA GLY A 110 -13.58 -0.26 9.27
C GLY A 110 -13.96 0.83 8.27
N ALA A 111 -14.51 0.45 7.12
CA ALA A 111 -14.93 1.35 6.04
C ALA A 111 -13.82 2.25 5.49
N SER A 112 -12.57 1.78 5.53
CA SER A 112 -11.42 2.51 5.03
C SER A 112 -11.18 2.26 3.54
N ARG A 113 -10.44 3.15 2.87
CA ARG A 113 -10.14 3.02 1.44
C ARG A 113 -8.69 3.29 1.09
N ILE A 114 -8.15 2.46 0.19
CA ILE A 114 -6.86 2.65 -0.49
C ILE A 114 -7.13 2.71 -1.98
N CYS A 115 -7.28 3.91 -2.53
CA CYS A 115 -7.72 4.06 -3.91
C CYS A 115 -6.93 5.05 -4.76
N SER A 116 -6.92 4.83 -6.07
CA SER A 116 -6.32 5.75 -7.05
C SER A 116 -4.84 6.05 -6.80
N ASN A 117 -4.11 5.15 -6.15
CA ASN A 117 -2.66 5.26 -5.99
C ASN A 117 -1.96 4.68 -7.22
N SER A 118 -0.79 5.22 -7.58
CA SER A 118 -0.08 4.73 -8.75
C SER A 118 1.43 4.58 -8.56
N ALA A 119 1.99 3.56 -9.21
CA ALA A 119 3.40 3.26 -9.22
C ALA A 119 3.93 3.10 -10.65
N GLY A 120 5.13 3.62 -10.90
CA GLY A 120 5.86 3.49 -12.16
C GLY A 120 6.30 2.07 -12.48
N THR A 121 6.39 1.18 -11.48
CA THR A 121 6.67 -0.25 -11.64
C THR A 121 5.60 -1.10 -10.96
N SER A 122 5.79 -1.58 -9.74
CA SER A 122 4.91 -2.57 -9.09
C SER A 122 4.26 -2.04 -7.83
N GLY A 123 3.13 -2.67 -7.44
CA GLY A 123 2.39 -2.32 -6.23
C GLY A 123 1.80 -0.93 -6.32
N GLY A 124 0.73 -0.75 -7.12
CA GLY A 124 0.19 0.58 -7.41
C GLY A 124 -0.15 1.37 -6.14
N ALA A 125 -0.61 0.70 -5.09
CA ALA A 125 -0.67 1.25 -3.74
C ALA A 125 0.49 0.79 -2.86
N ILE A 126 0.64 -0.53 -2.66
CA ILE A 126 1.62 -1.10 -1.72
C ILE A 126 2.58 -2.01 -2.46
N PHE A 127 3.87 -1.78 -2.27
CA PHE A 127 4.91 -2.69 -2.73
C PHE A 127 5.75 -3.18 -1.55
N VAL A 128 6.03 -4.48 -1.53
CA VAL A 128 6.92 -5.14 -0.58
C VAL A 128 7.92 -5.99 -1.37
N GLU A 129 9.20 -5.70 -1.22
CA GLU A 129 10.26 -6.37 -2.00
C GLU A 129 10.46 -7.82 -1.59
N ASP A 130 10.44 -8.13 -0.29
CA ASP A 130 10.55 -9.51 0.22
C ASP A 130 9.16 -10.15 0.37
N ALA A 131 8.58 -10.14 1.57
CA ALA A 131 7.35 -10.87 1.85
C ALA A 131 6.41 -10.10 2.76
N VAL A 132 5.12 -10.44 2.67
CA VAL A 132 4.15 -10.21 3.74
C VAL A 132 3.98 -11.53 4.48
N TYR A 133 4.67 -11.69 5.60
CA TYR A 133 4.61 -12.96 6.35
C TYR A 133 3.26 -13.14 7.08
N GLY A 134 2.56 -12.04 7.35
CA GLY A 134 1.19 -12.06 7.85
C GLY A 134 0.15 -12.16 6.73
N VAL A 135 -1.03 -11.65 7.03
CA VAL A 135 -2.20 -11.71 6.14
C VAL A 135 -2.35 -10.42 5.33
N LEU A 136 -3.05 -10.51 4.21
CA LEU A 136 -3.59 -9.36 3.49
C LEU A 136 -5.12 -9.37 3.62
N ASP A 137 -5.65 -8.44 4.41
CA ASP A 137 -7.06 -8.38 4.77
C ASP A 137 -7.71 -7.10 4.30
N VAL A 138 -8.82 -7.21 3.59
CA VAL A 138 -9.73 -6.10 3.27
C VAL A 138 -11.10 -6.45 3.83
N THR A 139 -11.47 -5.84 4.95
CA THR A 139 -12.62 -6.28 5.77
C THR A 139 -13.51 -5.12 6.22
N VAL A 140 -14.71 -5.45 6.72
CA VAL A 140 -15.63 -4.49 7.36
C VAL A 140 -15.94 -3.30 6.45
N GLY A 141 -16.50 -3.57 5.27
CA GLY A 141 -16.91 -2.56 4.29
C GLY A 141 -15.76 -1.74 3.68
N SER A 142 -14.53 -2.26 3.69
CA SER A 142 -13.35 -1.52 3.22
C SER A 142 -13.06 -1.78 1.75
N THR A 143 -12.29 -0.89 1.12
CA THR A 143 -12.05 -0.95 -0.33
C THR A 143 -10.59 -0.69 -0.70
N VAL A 144 -10.04 -1.50 -1.59
CA VAL A 144 -8.79 -1.22 -2.31
C VAL A 144 -9.12 -1.11 -3.80
N CYS A 145 -9.07 0.11 -4.35
CA CYS A 145 -9.65 0.35 -5.67
C CYS A 145 -8.89 1.27 -6.63
N ASN A 146 -9.00 0.98 -7.92
CA ASN A 146 -8.45 1.86 -8.98
C ASN A 146 -6.95 2.18 -8.82
N ASN A 147 -6.20 1.34 -8.10
CA ASN A 147 -4.75 1.50 -8.01
C ASN A 147 -4.11 0.96 -9.28
N THR A 148 -3.03 1.61 -9.73
CA THR A 148 -2.40 1.29 -11.02
C THR A 148 -0.90 1.09 -10.89
N ALA A 149 -0.40 -0.02 -11.43
CA ALA A 149 1.02 -0.33 -11.57
C ALA A 149 1.34 -0.57 -13.05
N LYS A 150 2.48 -0.07 -13.56
CA LYS A 150 2.92 -0.39 -14.94
C LYS A 150 3.51 -1.80 -15.07
N GLY A 151 3.99 -2.35 -13.97
CA GLY A 151 4.46 -3.72 -13.77
C GLY A 151 3.38 -4.55 -13.09
N THR A 152 3.71 -5.21 -11.98
CA THR A 152 2.87 -6.21 -11.31
C THR A 152 2.08 -5.63 -10.14
N GLY A 153 0.96 -6.27 -9.79
CA GLY A 153 0.20 -5.95 -8.56
C GLY A 153 -0.41 -4.55 -8.61
N GLY A 154 -1.51 -4.38 -9.33
CA GLY A 154 -2.13 -3.06 -9.53
C GLY A 154 -2.51 -2.38 -8.21
N GLY A 155 -2.95 -3.15 -7.22
CA GLY A 155 -3.08 -2.71 -5.83
C GLY A 155 -1.82 -3.00 -5.02
N ILE A 156 -1.49 -4.28 -4.89
CA ILE A 156 -0.47 -4.77 -3.96
C ILE A 156 0.46 -5.76 -4.67
N SER A 157 1.76 -5.64 -4.42
CA SER A 157 2.80 -6.54 -4.95
C SER A 157 3.72 -6.99 -3.82
N ALA A 158 4.00 -8.29 -3.74
CA ALA A 158 4.96 -8.90 -2.81
C ALA A 158 5.92 -9.85 -3.53
N GLY A 159 7.22 -9.81 -3.22
CA GLY A 159 8.26 -10.55 -3.95
C GLY A 159 8.47 -12.02 -3.56
N TYR A 160 7.88 -12.51 -2.45
CA TYR A 160 8.09 -13.90 -2.03
C TYR A 160 6.82 -14.60 -1.55
N THR A 161 6.18 -14.17 -0.46
CA THR A 161 4.98 -14.85 0.04
C THR A 161 3.98 -13.89 0.65
N VAL A 162 2.71 -14.31 0.63
CA VAL A 162 1.63 -13.74 1.42
C VAL A 162 0.89 -14.90 2.07
N ALA A 163 0.74 -14.90 3.40
CA ALA A 163 0.16 -16.05 4.09
C ALA A 163 -1.26 -16.35 3.58
N ARG A 164 -2.11 -15.33 3.45
CA ARG A 164 -3.44 -15.42 2.85
C ARG A 164 -3.93 -14.06 2.36
N VAL A 165 -4.86 -14.09 1.42
CA VAL A 165 -5.65 -12.91 1.00
C VAL A 165 -7.10 -13.12 1.40
N LEU A 166 -7.70 -12.17 2.13
CA LEU A 166 -9.12 -12.19 2.51
C LEU A 166 -9.80 -10.89 2.12
N VAL A 167 -10.95 -11.02 1.47
CA VAL A 167 -11.88 -9.91 1.23
C VAL A 167 -13.22 -10.30 1.84
N ASP A 168 -13.63 -9.61 2.91
CA ASP A 168 -14.75 -10.05 3.75
C ASP A 168 -15.62 -8.90 4.30
N GLY A 169 -16.84 -9.20 4.74
CA GLY A 169 -17.74 -8.25 5.38
C GLY A 169 -18.16 -7.09 4.47
N GLY A 170 -18.63 -7.38 3.26
CA GLY A 170 -19.06 -6.38 2.27
C GLY A 170 -17.93 -5.54 1.70
N SER A 171 -16.69 -6.06 1.68
CA SER A 171 -15.50 -5.33 1.24
C SER A 171 -15.20 -5.54 -0.24
N SER A 172 -14.31 -4.72 -0.80
CA SER A 172 -13.96 -4.81 -2.22
C SER A 172 -12.48 -4.62 -2.52
N LEU A 173 -12.00 -5.42 -3.46
CA LEU A 173 -10.71 -5.26 -4.12
C LEU A 173 -10.99 -5.13 -5.63
N SER A 174 -11.16 -3.90 -6.12
CA SER A 174 -11.81 -3.68 -7.43
C SER A 174 -11.18 -2.61 -8.31
N GLY A 175 -11.26 -2.79 -9.62
CA GLY A 175 -10.78 -1.79 -10.58
C GLY A 175 -9.27 -1.58 -10.58
N ASN A 176 -8.48 -2.41 -9.89
CA ASN A 176 -7.03 -2.27 -9.85
C ASN A 176 -6.43 -2.76 -11.18
N SER A 177 -5.36 -2.11 -11.65
CA SER A 177 -4.76 -2.40 -12.96
C SER A 177 -3.25 -2.58 -12.88
N ALA A 178 -2.76 -3.66 -13.48
CA ALA A 178 -1.35 -3.97 -13.66
C ALA A 178 -1.00 -4.03 -15.16
N GLY A 179 0.13 -3.44 -15.54
CA GLY A 179 0.68 -3.57 -16.89
C GLY A 179 1.40 -4.91 -17.13
N GLY A 180 1.70 -5.65 -16.07
CA GLY A 180 2.14 -7.05 -16.07
C GLY A 180 1.04 -7.94 -15.47
N ASP A 181 1.42 -8.74 -14.46
CA ASP A 181 0.56 -9.74 -13.80
C ASP A 181 -0.09 -9.20 -12.51
N GLY A 182 -1.16 -9.87 -12.08
CA GLY A 182 -1.88 -9.61 -10.84
C GLY A 182 -2.57 -8.25 -10.84
N GLY A 183 -3.73 -8.16 -11.49
CA GLY A 183 -4.45 -6.90 -11.67
C GLY A 183 -4.70 -6.18 -10.34
N ALA A 184 -4.98 -6.92 -9.27
CA ALA A 184 -5.06 -6.38 -7.92
C ALA A 184 -3.91 -6.77 -7.01
N VAL A 185 -3.65 -8.08 -6.88
CA VAL A 185 -2.60 -8.62 -6.02
C VAL A 185 -1.69 -9.48 -6.89
N TRP A 186 -0.39 -9.24 -6.77
CA TRP A 186 0.64 -10.11 -7.34
C TRP A 186 1.58 -10.57 -6.23
N VAL A 187 1.90 -11.86 -6.23
CA VAL A 187 2.86 -12.48 -5.32
C VAL A 187 3.70 -13.42 -6.16
N GLU A 188 5.03 -13.29 -6.08
CA GLU A 188 5.93 -14.14 -6.87
C GLU A 188 5.87 -15.61 -6.43
N GLY A 189 5.89 -15.84 -5.12
CA GLY A 189 5.74 -17.17 -4.54
C GLY A 189 4.32 -17.46 -4.04
N PRO A 190 4.16 -18.36 -3.05
CA PRO A 190 2.86 -18.93 -2.74
C PRO A 190 1.95 -17.95 -2.00
N ILE A 191 0.65 -18.11 -2.25
CA ILE A 191 -0.43 -17.63 -1.39
C ILE A 191 -1.14 -18.86 -0.83
N SER A 192 -1.21 -19.01 0.49
CA SER A 192 -1.78 -20.25 1.09
C SER A 192 -3.29 -20.36 0.90
N GLY A 193 -3.97 -19.23 0.66
CA GLY A 193 -5.40 -19.20 0.36
C GLY A 193 -5.89 -17.81 -0.02
N VAL A 194 -6.91 -17.79 -0.86
CA VAL A 194 -7.67 -16.59 -1.23
C VAL A 194 -9.13 -16.83 -0.87
N THR A 195 -9.70 -15.99 -0.02
CA THR A 195 -11.09 -16.07 0.41
C THR A 195 -11.81 -14.77 0.10
N VAL A 196 -12.99 -14.89 -0.51
CA VAL A 196 -13.92 -13.78 -0.74
C VAL A 196 -15.28 -14.19 -0.18
N SER A 197 -15.77 -13.50 0.85
CA SER A 197 -16.95 -13.91 1.62
C SER A 197 -17.84 -12.73 2.03
N ASP A 198 -19.00 -13.03 2.60
CA ASP A 198 -19.92 -12.06 3.22
C ASP A 198 -20.28 -10.86 2.34
N GLY A 199 -20.66 -11.14 1.09
CA GLY A 199 -21.06 -10.11 0.12
C GLY A 199 -19.89 -9.29 -0.44
N SER A 200 -18.66 -9.75 -0.25
CA SER A 200 -17.46 -9.07 -0.76
C SER A 200 -17.13 -9.43 -2.20
N HIS A 201 -16.33 -8.60 -2.86
CA HIS A 201 -16.01 -8.76 -4.28
C HIS A 201 -14.55 -8.43 -4.63
N MET A 202 -13.93 -9.31 -5.43
CA MET A 202 -12.70 -9.04 -6.17
C MET A 202 -13.05 -8.90 -7.66
N SER A 203 -13.34 -7.68 -8.14
CA SER A 203 -13.99 -7.50 -9.45
C SER A 203 -13.41 -6.35 -10.27
N GLY A 204 -13.37 -6.52 -11.60
CA GLY A 204 -12.94 -5.46 -12.52
C GLY A 204 -11.45 -5.15 -12.45
N ASN A 205 -10.67 -6.03 -11.82
CA ASN A 205 -9.22 -5.94 -11.84
C ASN A 205 -8.70 -6.31 -13.25
N ARG A 206 -7.54 -5.78 -13.64
CA ARG A 206 -7.00 -5.95 -14.99
C ARG A 206 -5.50 -6.16 -14.96
N ALA A 207 -5.04 -7.26 -15.52
CA ALA A 207 -3.64 -7.51 -15.83
C ALA A 207 -3.46 -7.60 -17.35
N ARG A 208 -2.32 -7.17 -17.88
CA ARG A 208 -1.97 -7.49 -19.29
C ARG A 208 -1.47 -8.92 -19.43
N GLY A 209 -0.77 -9.43 -18.41
CA GLY A 209 -0.38 -10.83 -18.28
C GLY A 209 -1.46 -11.63 -17.54
N ASP A 210 -1.06 -12.33 -16.48
CA ASP A 210 -1.88 -13.26 -15.70
C ASP A 210 -2.61 -12.58 -14.52
N GLY A 211 -3.65 -13.24 -13.99
CA GLY A 211 -4.40 -12.74 -12.82
C GLY A 211 -5.30 -11.54 -13.13
N LYS A 212 -6.15 -11.69 -14.15
CA LYS A 212 -7.18 -10.73 -14.59
C LYS A 212 -8.41 -10.78 -13.69
#